data_AF-R4SBI1-F1
#
_entry.id   AF-R4SBI1-F1
#
_cell.length_a   1.000
_cell.length_b   1.000
_cell.length_c   1.000
_cell.angle_alpha   90.00
_cell.angle_beta   90.00
_cell.angle_gamma   90.00
#
_symmetry.space_group_name_H-M   'P 1'
#
loop_
_entity.id
_entity.type
_entity.pdbx_description
1 polymer ?
#
loop_
_entity_poly.entity_id
_entity_poly.type
_entity_poly.pdbx_seq_one_letter_code
_entity_poly.pdbx_strand_id
1 'polypeptide(L)'
;FRMLRQHGYHVSQDIFNDFKEKTGSFNPRICKDIKALLNFYEASYHSLEGENILEDAWEFTTKHLKDLDMDVEQNLAMEVKRALDLPLHWWPPRIAARFFIDEYERRGDKDQLLLELAKLDYNIVQGIYQDDLKEVSRWWKNTGFVTKLSFARSRLVQSFLWAVGIAYDPHNSFCREMLTKAIALITVIDDIYDVY
;
A
#
# COMPACT_ATOMS: atom_id res chain seq x y z
N PHE A 1 14.99 11.20 1.29
CA PHE A 1 13.98 11.78 0.38
C PHE A 1 12.57 11.29 0.67
N ARG A 2 12.23 10.03 0.34
CA ARG A 2 10.90 9.43 0.48
C ARG A 2 10.22 9.72 1.84
N MET A 3 10.88 9.31 2.93
CA MET A 3 10.34 9.51 4.29
C MET A 3 10.06 10.98 4.62
N LEU A 4 10.92 11.91 4.19
CA LEU A 4 10.74 13.34 4.44
C LEU A 4 9.52 13.87 3.68
N ARG A 5 9.41 13.56 2.38
CA ARG A 5 8.26 13.99 1.58
C ARG A 5 6.94 13.39 2.06
N GLN A 6 6.95 12.13 2.46
CA GLN A 6 5.76 11.47 3.02
C GLN A 6 5.25 12.15 4.29
N HIS A 7 6.13 12.82 5.06
CA HIS A 7 5.77 13.60 6.24
C HIS A 7 5.59 15.10 5.96
N GLY A 8 5.47 15.50 4.70
CA GLY A 8 5.17 16.89 4.30
C GLY A 8 6.37 17.83 4.26
N TYR A 9 7.59 17.33 4.45
CA TYR A 9 8.78 18.16 4.28
C TYR A 9 9.05 18.41 2.80
N HIS A 10 9.28 19.67 2.44
CA HIS A 10 9.67 20.04 1.10
C HIS A 10 11.15 19.71 0.88
N VAL A 11 11.42 18.67 0.09
CA VAL A 11 12.77 18.25 -0.30
C VAL A 11 12.87 18.34 -1.81
N SER A 12 13.81 19.14 -2.34
CA SER A 12 14.00 19.28 -3.79
C SER A 12 14.46 17.97 -4.43
N GLN A 13 13.98 17.68 -5.65
CA GLN A 13 14.52 16.63 -6.51
C GLN A 13 15.99 16.85 -6.89
N ASP A 14 16.53 18.06 -6.73
CA ASP A 14 17.90 18.40 -7.11
C ASP A 14 18.96 17.59 -6.37
N ILE A 15 18.62 17.03 -5.20
CA ILE A 15 19.50 16.10 -4.48
C ILE A 15 19.87 14.87 -5.33
N PHE A 16 19.10 14.57 -6.37
CA PHE A 16 19.37 13.45 -7.27
C PHE A 16 20.30 13.81 -8.43
N ASN A 17 20.63 15.09 -8.63
CA ASN A 17 21.59 15.50 -9.65
C ASN A 17 23.00 14.93 -9.40
N ASP A 18 23.36 14.70 -8.13
CA ASP A 18 24.63 14.09 -7.75
C ASP A 18 24.79 12.65 -8.28
N PHE A 19 23.69 12.01 -8.69
CA PHE A 19 23.67 10.67 -9.27
C PHE A 19 23.62 10.67 -10.81
N LYS A 20 23.58 11.85 -11.44
CA LYS A 20 23.61 12.00 -12.91
C LYS A 20 25.04 12.12 -13.42
N GLU A 21 25.26 11.58 -14.62
CA GLU A 21 26.49 11.78 -15.39
C GLU A 21 26.48 13.12 -16.12
N LYS A 22 27.62 13.52 -16.71
CA LYS A 22 27.73 14.77 -17.49
C LYS A 22 26.78 14.82 -18.69
N THR A 23 26.33 13.67 -19.17
CA THR A 23 25.33 13.51 -20.24
C THR A 23 23.90 13.84 -19.79
N GLY A 24 23.67 13.99 -18.48
CA GLY A 24 22.35 14.22 -17.88
C GLY A 24 21.58 12.94 -17.52
N SER A 25 22.08 11.76 -17.91
CA SER A 25 21.49 10.46 -17.54
C SER A 25 21.96 9.97 -16.18
N PHE A 26 21.16 9.15 -15.49
CA PHE A 26 21.60 8.51 -14.24
C PHE A 26 22.77 7.56 -14.47
N ASN A 27 23.70 7.54 -13.52
CA ASN A 27 24.88 6.70 -13.57
C ASN A 27 24.50 5.20 -13.48
N PRO A 28 24.79 4.38 -14.50
CA PRO A 28 24.46 2.95 -14.49
C PRO A 28 25.10 2.16 -13.35
N ARG A 29 26.14 2.71 -12.69
CA ARG A 29 26.76 2.08 -11.51
C ARG A 29 25.80 1.93 -10.34
N ILE A 30 24.75 2.75 -10.25
CA ILE A 30 23.70 2.65 -9.22
C ILE A 30 23.04 1.26 -9.28
N CYS A 31 22.92 0.68 -10.47
CA CYS A 31 22.30 -0.64 -10.69
C CYS A 31 23.08 -1.80 -10.06
N LYS A 32 24.33 -1.58 -9.60
CA LYS A 32 25.09 -2.58 -8.85
C LYS A 32 24.58 -2.78 -7.43
N ASP A 33 23.91 -1.77 -6.87
CA ASP A 33 23.26 -1.85 -5.57
C ASP A 33 21.75 -1.91 -5.77
N ILE A 34 21.22 -3.13 -5.80
CA ILE A 34 19.79 -3.40 -5.99
C ILE A 34 18.95 -2.75 -4.89
N LYS A 35 19.45 -2.67 -3.64
CA LYS A 35 18.72 -2.02 -2.54
C LYS A 35 18.66 -0.52 -2.75
N ALA A 36 19.74 0.11 -3.20
CA ALA A 36 19.74 1.53 -3.56
C ALA A 36 18.79 1.80 -4.74
N LEU A 37 18.83 0.95 -5.78
CA LEU A 37 17.95 1.04 -6.94
C LEU A 37 16.47 0.93 -6.55
N LEU A 38 16.12 -0.02 -5.68
CA LEU A 38 14.77 -0.21 -5.15
C LEU A 38 14.31 1.00 -4.32
N ASN A 39 15.16 1.54 -3.45
CA ASN A 39 14.82 2.74 -2.69
C ASN A 39 14.66 3.97 -3.59
N PHE A 40 15.41 4.03 -4.69
CA PHE A 40 15.30 5.11 -5.66
C PHE A 40 14.01 5.00 -6.47
N TYR A 41 13.63 3.79 -6.87
CA TYR A 41 12.32 3.48 -7.44
C TYR A 41 11.19 3.94 -6.52
N GLU A 42 11.20 3.54 -5.25
CA GLU A 42 10.17 3.93 -4.28
C GLU A 42 10.14 5.44 -4.01
N ALA A 43 11.29 6.11 -4.10
CA ALA A 43 11.37 7.57 -3.95
C ALA A 43 10.74 8.31 -5.13
N SER A 44 10.84 7.76 -6.35
CA SER A 44 10.29 8.36 -7.57
C SER A 44 8.76 8.52 -7.54
N TYR A 45 8.04 7.64 -6.82
CA TYR A 45 6.58 7.73 -6.64
C TYR A 45 6.12 8.89 -5.76
N HIS A 46 7.03 9.63 -5.15
CA HIS A 46 6.74 10.88 -4.46
C HIS A 46 6.99 12.12 -5.33
N SER A 47 7.07 11.94 -6.66
CA SER A 47 7.18 13.03 -7.62
C SER A 47 5.99 13.97 -7.59
N LEU A 48 6.26 15.26 -7.82
CA LEU A 48 5.26 16.30 -8.01
C LEU A 48 5.26 16.76 -9.47
N GLU A 49 4.22 17.48 -9.87
CA GLU A 49 4.13 18.06 -11.20
C GLU A 49 5.32 18.99 -11.50
N GLY A 50 5.96 18.80 -12.65
CA GLY A 50 7.16 19.54 -13.07
C GLY A 50 8.50 18.94 -12.60
N GLU A 51 8.48 17.79 -11.92
CA GLU A 51 9.69 17.15 -11.41
C GLU A 51 10.29 16.09 -12.36
N ASN A 52 10.87 16.57 -13.46
CA ASN A 52 11.43 15.73 -14.52
C ASN A 52 12.56 14.80 -14.03
N ILE A 53 13.32 15.15 -12.98
CA ILE A 53 14.41 14.30 -12.48
C ILE A 53 13.83 13.01 -11.86
N LEU A 54 12.67 13.10 -11.20
CA LEU A 54 12.02 11.94 -10.60
C LEU A 54 11.28 11.11 -11.64
N GLU A 55 10.79 11.72 -12.72
CA GLU A 55 10.27 11.00 -13.88
C GLU A 55 11.39 10.19 -14.57
N ASP A 56 12.52 10.83 -14.87
CA ASP A 56 13.74 10.16 -15.36
C ASP A 56 14.15 9.00 -14.43
N ALA A 57 14.04 9.22 -13.10
CA ALA A 57 14.42 8.24 -12.09
C ALA A 57 13.49 7.03 -12.12
N TRP A 58 12.19 7.28 -12.23
CA TRP A 58 11.19 6.23 -12.36
C TRP A 58 11.44 5.38 -13.61
N GLU A 59 11.69 6.01 -14.77
CA GLU A 59 11.97 5.29 -16.02
C GLU A 59 13.25 4.44 -15.90
N PHE A 60 14.33 5.06 -15.41
CA PHE A 60 15.63 4.41 -15.22
C PHE A 60 15.53 3.20 -14.28
N THR A 61 14.98 3.42 -13.08
CA THR A 61 14.89 2.36 -12.07
C THR A 61 13.92 1.26 -12.48
N THR A 62 12.77 1.58 -13.09
CA THR A 62 11.81 0.59 -13.58
C THR A 62 12.44 -0.33 -14.62
N LYS A 63 13.17 0.23 -15.59
CA LYS A 63 13.86 -0.55 -16.61
C LYS A 63 14.87 -1.51 -15.97
N HIS A 64 15.74 -0.98 -15.12
CA HIS A 64 16.80 -1.79 -14.52
C HIS A 64 16.28 -2.85 -13.55
N LEU A 65 15.23 -2.57 -12.77
CA LEU A 65 14.62 -3.55 -11.87
C LEU A 65 13.92 -4.69 -12.63
N LYS A 66 13.33 -4.41 -13.81
CA LYS A 66 12.72 -5.44 -14.67
C LYS A 66 13.76 -6.31 -15.39
N ASP A 67 14.91 -5.73 -15.73
CA ASP A 67 16.01 -6.41 -16.42
C ASP A 67 16.95 -7.16 -15.44
N LEU A 68 16.65 -7.17 -14.13
CA LEU A 68 17.45 -7.91 -13.15
C LEU A 68 17.39 -9.42 -13.43
N ASP A 69 18.56 -10.00 -13.67
CA ASP A 69 18.70 -11.46 -13.64
C ASP A 69 18.50 -11.93 -12.20
N MET A 70 17.60 -12.89 -11.99
CA MET A 70 17.06 -13.25 -10.66
C MET A 70 18.02 -14.11 -9.82
N ASP A 71 19.33 -14.09 -10.11
CA ASP A 71 20.39 -14.68 -9.29
C ASP A 71 20.72 -13.78 -8.06
N VAL A 72 19.67 -13.32 -7.40
CA VAL A 72 19.70 -12.42 -6.24
C VAL A 72 19.17 -13.20 -5.03
N GLU A 73 19.57 -12.79 -3.82
CA GLU A 73 18.99 -13.32 -2.58
C GLU A 73 17.45 -13.34 -2.67
N GLN A 74 16.83 -14.48 -2.38
CA GLN A 74 15.38 -14.70 -2.54
C GLN A 74 14.52 -13.62 -1.88
N ASN A 75 14.93 -13.12 -0.71
CA ASN A 75 14.22 -12.06 0.00
C ASN A 75 14.19 -10.76 -0.81
N LEU A 76 15.33 -10.36 -1.38
CA LEU A 76 15.43 -9.15 -2.17
C LEU A 76 14.68 -9.28 -3.50
N ALA A 77 14.71 -10.45 -4.12
CA ALA A 77 13.92 -10.76 -5.31
C ALA A 77 12.40 -10.61 -5.05
N MET A 78 11.90 -11.04 -3.89
CA MET A 78 10.52 -10.83 -3.48
C MET A 78 10.20 -9.35 -3.26
N GLU A 79 11.10 -8.60 -2.61
CA GLU A 79 10.93 -7.16 -2.40
C GLU A 79 10.83 -6.39 -3.73
N VAL A 80 11.72 -6.70 -4.69
CA VAL A 80 11.71 -6.10 -6.04
C VAL A 80 10.41 -6.41 -6.77
N LYS A 81 10.00 -7.69 -6.79
CA LYS A 81 8.76 -8.10 -7.46
C LYS A 81 7.54 -7.34 -6.91
N ARG A 82 7.43 -7.26 -5.58
CA ARG A 82 6.30 -6.57 -4.93
C ARG A 82 6.29 -5.07 -5.24
N ALA A 83 7.45 -4.42 -5.22
CA ALA A 83 7.52 -2.99 -5.56
C ALA A 83 7.11 -2.73 -7.02
N LEU A 84 7.51 -3.61 -7.94
CA LEU A 84 7.10 -3.55 -9.35
C LEU A 84 5.60 -3.82 -9.57
N ASP A 85 4.96 -4.62 -8.70
CA ASP A 85 3.51 -4.85 -8.73
C ASP A 85 2.73 -3.60 -8.28
N LEU A 86 3.14 -2.99 -7.16
CA LEU A 86 2.60 -1.71 -6.68
C LEU A 86 3.66 -1.02 -5.79
N PRO A 87 3.92 0.29 -5.98
CA PRO A 87 4.87 1.02 -5.14
C PRO A 87 4.38 1.17 -3.71
N LEU A 88 5.32 1.23 -2.75
CA LEU A 88 5.04 1.40 -1.33
C LEU A 88 4.12 2.59 -1.04
N HIS A 89 4.28 3.69 -1.78
CA HIS A 89 3.48 4.89 -1.59
C HIS A 89 1.97 4.65 -1.77
N TRP A 90 1.57 3.68 -2.59
CA TRP A 90 0.17 3.41 -2.94
C TRP A 90 -0.44 2.22 -2.20
N TRP A 91 0.38 1.41 -1.51
CA TRP A 91 -0.16 0.31 -0.71
C TRP A 91 -0.99 0.82 0.46
N PRO A 92 -2.19 0.25 0.70
CA PRO A 92 -2.92 0.48 1.93
C PRO A 92 -2.05 0.12 3.14
N PRO A 93 -1.92 0.98 4.17
CA PRO A 93 -0.91 0.81 5.22
C PRO A 93 -0.95 -0.53 5.94
N ARG A 94 -2.15 -1.06 6.20
CA ARG A 94 -2.30 -2.36 6.89
C ARG A 94 -1.92 -3.55 6.00
N ILE A 95 -2.16 -3.47 4.70
CA ILE A 95 -1.72 -4.49 3.75
C ILE A 95 -0.19 -4.47 3.64
N ALA A 96 0.40 -3.28 3.46
CA ALA A 96 1.85 -3.10 3.45
C ALA A 96 2.47 -3.68 4.73
N ALA A 97 1.96 -3.29 5.91
CA ALA A 97 2.46 -3.75 7.19
C ALA A 97 2.48 -5.29 7.31
N ARG A 98 1.45 -5.99 6.80
CA ARG A 98 1.42 -7.46 6.82
C ARG A 98 2.60 -8.05 6.05
N PHE A 99 2.82 -7.58 4.82
CA PHE A 99 3.91 -8.07 4.00
C PHE A 99 5.28 -7.76 4.62
N PHE A 100 5.46 -6.57 5.21
CA PHE A 100 6.71 -6.22 5.87
C PHE A 100 6.97 -7.05 7.13
N ILE A 101 5.93 -7.37 7.92
CA ILE A 101 6.09 -8.28 9.07
C ILE A 101 6.60 -9.65 8.60
N ASP A 102 6.00 -10.19 7.53
CA ASP A 102 6.37 -11.50 6.99
C ASP A 102 7.77 -11.53 6.39
N GLU A 103 8.22 -10.45 5.77
CA GLU A 103 9.58 -10.32 5.24
C GLU A 103 10.61 -10.08 6.34
N TYR A 104 10.30 -9.19 7.29
CA TYR A 104 11.20 -8.85 8.40
C TYR A 104 11.46 -10.08 9.28
N GLU A 105 10.48 -10.96 9.44
CA GLU A 105 10.65 -12.24 10.13
C GLU A 105 11.72 -13.15 9.50
N ARG A 106 11.85 -13.13 8.16
CA ARG A 106 12.83 -13.95 7.44
C ARG A 106 14.25 -13.39 7.48
N ARG A 107 14.42 -12.14 7.89
CA ARG A 107 15.74 -11.50 7.97
C ARG A 107 16.58 -12.13 9.08
N GLY A 108 17.88 -12.30 8.80
CA GLY A 108 18.85 -12.82 9.76
C GLY A 108 19.28 -11.78 10.80
N ASP A 109 19.18 -10.50 10.48
CA ASP A 109 19.58 -9.35 11.27
C ASP A 109 18.40 -8.63 11.96
N LYS A 110 17.25 -9.30 12.07
CA LYS A 110 16.04 -8.70 12.66
C LYS A 110 16.20 -8.36 14.14
N ASP A 111 15.67 -7.21 14.52
CA ASP A 111 15.35 -6.89 15.91
C ASP A 111 14.12 -7.70 16.34
N GLN A 112 14.31 -8.59 17.31
CA GLN A 112 13.27 -9.48 17.80
C GLN A 112 12.16 -8.74 18.55
N LEU A 113 12.48 -7.69 19.31
CA LEU A 113 11.49 -6.90 20.04
C LEU A 113 10.60 -6.12 19.08
N LEU A 114 11.19 -5.57 18.02
CA LEU A 114 10.43 -4.87 16.98
C LEU A 114 9.46 -5.82 16.25
N LEU A 115 9.92 -7.03 15.91
CA LEU A 115 9.07 -8.03 15.25
C LEU A 115 7.89 -8.45 16.15
N GLU A 116 8.16 -8.71 17.42
CA GLU A 116 7.13 -9.09 18.40
C GLU A 116 6.10 -7.97 18.59
N LEU A 117 6.57 -6.73 18.74
CA LEU A 117 5.70 -5.56 18.83
C LEU A 117 4.82 -5.42 17.59
N ALA A 118 5.38 -5.53 16.39
CA ALA A 118 4.64 -5.40 15.15
C ALA A 118 3.56 -6.48 14.98
N LYS A 119 3.87 -7.73 15.34
CA LYS A 119 2.89 -8.84 15.32
C LYS A 119 1.77 -8.63 16.34
N LEU A 120 2.11 -8.17 17.55
CA LEU A 120 1.14 -7.92 18.59
C LEU A 120 0.19 -6.77 18.22
N ASP A 121 0.73 -5.63 17.79
CA ASP A 121 -0.08 -4.49 17.32
C ASP A 121 -1.03 -4.90 16.19
N TYR A 122 -0.51 -5.61 15.19
CA TYR A 122 -1.31 -6.05 14.05
C TYR A 122 -2.51 -6.90 14.49
N ASN A 123 -2.30 -7.84 15.42
CA ASN A 123 -3.37 -8.70 15.93
C ASN A 123 -4.38 -7.95 16.81
N ILE A 124 -3.93 -7.00 17.64
CA ILE A 124 -4.82 -6.15 18.44
C ILE A 124 -5.74 -5.35 17.52
N VAL A 125 -5.17 -4.67 16.52
CA VAL A 125 -5.94 -3.87 15.57
C VAL A 125 -6.86 -4.73 14.71
N GLN A 126 -6.42 -5.93 14.32
CA GLN A 126 -7.29 -6.88 13.64
C GLN A 126 -8.50 -7.29 14.51
N GLY A 127 -8.33 -7.44 15.82
CA GLY A 127 -9.43 -7.67 16.76
C GLY A 127 -10.47 -6.55 16.73
N ILE A 128 -10.01 -5.29 16.75
CA ILE A 128 -10.89 -4.11 16.63
C ILE A 128 -11.67 -4.15 15.31
N TYR A 129 -11.00 -4.42 14.19
CA TYR A 129 -11.68 -4.53 12.89
C TYR A 129 -12.71 -5.65 12.84
N GLN A 130 -12.46 -6.78 13.51
CA GLN A 130 -13.43 -7.86 13.60
C GLN A 130 -14.67 -7.44 14.40
N ASP A 131 -14.51 -6.65 15.45
CA ASP A 131 -15.63 -6.12 16.22
C ASP A 131 -16.44 -5.10 15.41
N ASP A 132 -15.78 -4.15 14.73
CA ASP A 132 -16.44 -3.23 13.79
C ASP A 132 -17.22 -4.00 12.70
N LEU A 133 -16.60 -5.06 12.13
CA LEU A 133 -17.23 -5.89 11.12
C LEU A 133 -18.47 -6.64 11.67
N LYS A 134 -18.43 -7.09 12.94
CA LYS A 134 -19.60 -7.71 13.59
C LYS A 134 -20.75 -6.71 13.73
N GLU A 135 -20.47 -5.47 14.10
CA GLU A 135 -21.49 -4.40 14.22
C GLU A 135 -22.16 -4.12 12.87
N VAL A 136 -21.38 -3.86 11.81
CA VAL A 136 -21.93 -3.60 10.48
C VAL A 136 -22.62 -4.82 9.87
N SER A 137 -22.17 -6.04 10.20
CA SER A 137 -22.83 -7.27 9.77
C SER A 137 -24.20 -7.46 10.42
N ARG A 138 -24.33 -7.14 11.71
CA ARG A 138 -25.63 -7.12 12.40
C ARG A 138 -26.56 -6.07 11.80
N TRP A 139 -26.05 -4.86 11.57
CA TRP A 139 -26.81 -3.81 10.88
C TRP A 139 -27.30 -4.27 9.50
N TRP A 140 -26.41 -4.81 8.66
CA TRP A 140 -26.74 -5.26 7.31
C TRP A 140 -27.79 -6.36 7.30
N LYS A 141 -27.69 -7.32 8.23
CA LYS A 141 -28.71 -8.37 8.39
C LYS A 141 -30.08 -7.78 8.76
N ASN A 142 -30.10 -6.76 9.61
CA ASN A 142 -31.33 -6.13 10.09
C ASN A 142 -32.02 -5.26 9.02
N THR A 143 -31.34 -4.81 7.97
CA THR A 143 -32.00 -4.08 6.86
C THR A 143 -32.91 -4.99 6.03
N GLY A 144 -32.60 -6.30 5.97
CA GLY A 144 -33.30 -7.26 5.14
C GLY A 144 -33.08 -7.06 3.64
N PHE A 145 -32.08 -6.27 3.21
CA PHE A 145 -31.84 -6.06 1.78
C PHE A 145 -31.45 -7.34 1.04
N VAL A 146 -30.63 -8.19 1.66
CA VAL A 146 -30.21 -9.48 1.06
C VAL A 146 -31.41 -10.37 0.74
N THR A 147 -32.49 -10.31 1.54
CA THR A 147 -33.68 -11.13 1.30
C THR A 147 -34.70 -10.46 0.39
N LYS A 148 -34.77 -9.12 0.38
CA LYS A 148 -35.75 -8.35 -0.40
C LYS A 148 -35.28 -8.00 -1.81
N LEU A 149 -33.97 -7.87 -2.02
CA LEU A 149 -33.35 -7.45 -3.27
C LEU A 149 -32.50 -8.60 -3.80
N SER A 150 -33.14 -9.63 -4.36
CA SER A 150 -32.46 -10.83 -4.87
C SER A 150 -31.50 -10.55 -6.03
N PHE A 151 -31.66 -9.42 -6.72
CA PHE A 151 -30.76 -8.96 -7.78
C PHE A 151 -29.49 -8.26 -7.24
N ALA A 152 -29.53 -7.72 -6.02
CA ALA A 152 -28.44 -6.91 -5.48
C ALA A 152 -27.32 -7.78 -4.90
N ARG A 153 -26.08 -7.42 -5.22
CA ARG A 153 -24.86 -8.10 -4.75
C ARG A 153 -24.64 -7.77 -3.27
N SER A 154 -24.46 -8.81 -2.45
CA SER A 154 -24.01 -8.63 -1.06
C SER A 154 -22.48 -8.48 -1.00
N ARG A 155 -21.99 -7.23 -0.87
CA ARG A 155 -20.56 -6.89 -0.85
C ARG A 155 -20.10 -6.26 0.47
N LEU A 156 -20.75 -6.60 1.59
CA LEU A 156 -20.47 -5.95 2.88
C LEU A 156 -19.01 -6.12 3.33
N VAL A 157 -18.45 -7.33 3.21
CA VAL A 157 -17.05 -7.58 3.61
C VAL A 157 -16.08 -6.81 2.73
N GLN A 158 -16.32 -6.73 1.42
CA GLN A 158 -15.51 -5.92 0.51
C GLN A 158 -15.63 -4.43 0.85
N SER A 159 -16.84 -3.96 1.12
CA SER A 159 -17.12 -2.57 1.56
C SER A 159 -16.36 -2.24 2.84
N PHE A 160 -16.31 -3.19 3.78
CA PHE A 160 -15.55 -3.04 5.02
C PHE A 160 -14.04 -3.00 4.77
N LEU A 161 -13.51 -3.85 3.88
CA LEU A 161 -12.10 -3.80 3.50
C LEU A 161 -11.72 -2.45 2.88
N TRP A 162 -12.57 -1.87 2.04
CA TRP A 162 -12.39 -0.51 1.51
C TRP A 162 -12.39 0.54 2.62
N ALA A 163 -13.33 0.45 3.57
CA ALA A 163 -13.38 1.35 4.72
C ALA A 163 -12.13 1.25 5.61
N VAL A 164 -11.59 0.04 5.83
CA VAL A 164 -10.31 -0.17 6.52
C VAL A 164 -9.15 0.46 5.76
N GLY A 165 -9.13 0.37 4.43
CA GLY A 165 -8.11 1.02 3.60
C GLY A 165 -8.07 2.54 3.78
N ILE A 166 -9.24 3.18 3.94
CA ILE A 166 -9.38 4.63 4.13
C ILE A 166 -9.13 5.03 5.60
N ALA A 167 -9.74 4.31 6.54
CA ALA A 167 -9.74 4.62 7.98
C ALA A 167 -9.05 3.52 8.78
N TYR A 168 -7.77 3.27 8.47
CA TYR A 168 -6.98 2.19 9.07
C TYR A 168 -6.58 2.44 10.53
N ASP A 169 -6.61 3.68 11.02
CA ASP A 169 -6.27 3.97 12.41
C ASP A 169 -7.29 3.31 13.36
N PRO A 170 -6.88 2.52 14.37
CA PRO A 170 -7.80 1.80 15.25
C PRO A 170 -8.85 2.70 15.93
N HIS A 171 -8.54 3.97 16.21
CA HIS A 171 -9.45 4.92 16.86
C HIS A 171 -10.61 5.38 15.96
N ASN A 172 -10.55 5.10 14.65
CA ASN A 172 -11.55 5.52 13.66
C ASN A 172 -12.66 4.48 13.42
N SER A 173 -13.05 3.71 14.45
CA SER A 173 -14.11 2.68 14.35
C SER A 173 -15.43 3.23 13.79
N PHE A 174 -15.94 4.33 14.36
CA PHE A 174 -17.16 4.97 13.85
C PHE A 174 -17.06 5.35 12.37
N CYS A 175 -15.91 5.89 11.93
CA CYS A 175 -15.67 6.25 10.54
C CYS A 175 -15.71 5.00 9.63
N ARG A 176 -15.02 3.92 10.02
CA ARG A 176 -15.05 2.64 9.28
C ARG A 176 -16.47 2.09 9.17
N GLU A 177 -17.24 2.12 10.24
CA GLU A 177 -18.62 1.65 10.20
C GLU A 177 -19.48 2.48 9.23
N MET A 178 -19.42 3.81 9.33
CA MET A 178 -20.21 4.70 8.46
C MET A 178 -19.81 4.56 7.00
N LEU A 179 -18.51 4.51 6.70
CA LEU A 179 -18.00 4.28 5.34
C LEU A 179 -18.48 2.93 4.80
N THR A 180 -18.41 1.87 5.60
CA THR A 180 -18.88 0.53 5.19
C THR A 180 -20.36 0.55 4.83
N LYS A 181 -21.19 1.20 5.66
CA LYS A 181 -22.63 1.35 5.41
C LYS A 181 -22.89 2.14 4.12
N ALA A 182 -22.18 3.25 3.93
CA ALA A 182 -22.31 4.08 2.74
C ALA A 182 -21.92 3.32 1.46
N ILE A 183 -20.74 2.67 1.44
CA ILE A 183 -20.26 1.90 0.28
C ILE A 183 -21.22 0.75 -0.05
N ALA A 184 -21.71 0.03 0.96
CA ALA A 184 -22.66 -1.06 0.77
C ALA A 184 -23.98 -0.57 0.16
N LEU A 185 -24.50 0.59 0.61
CA LEU A 185 -25.70 1.19 0.05
C LEU A 185 -25.49 1.69 -1.38
N ILE A 186 -24.34 2.31 -1.66
CA ILE A 186 -23.96 2.72 -3.02
C ILE A 186 -23.94 1.52 -3.96
N THR A 187 -23.40 0.38 -3.52
CA THR A 187 -23.39 -0.86 -4.33
C THR A 187 -24.80 -1.35 -4.64
N VAL A 188 -25.73 -1.26 -3.68
CA VAL A 188 -27.14 -1.62 -3.93
C VAL A 188 -27.80 -0.65 -4.92
N ILE A 189 -27.52 0.65 -4.83
CA ILE A 189 -28.06 1.64 -5.76
C ILE A 189 -27.49 1.42 -7.16
N ASP A 190 -26.19 1.18 -7.28
CA ASP A 190 -25.50 0.80 -8.52
C ASP A 190 -26.19 -0.41 -9.17
N ASP A 191 -26.47 -1.47 -8.40
CA ASP A 191 -27.19 -2.64 -8.88
C ASP A 191 -28.62 -2.34 -9.38
N ILE A 192 -29.28 -1.31 -8.82
CA ILE A 192 -30.60 -0.88 -9.31
C ILE A 192 -30.45 -0.26 -10.70
N TYR A 193 -29.50 0.65 -10.89
CA TYR A 193 -29.29 1.35 -12.18
C TYR A 193 -28.64 0.47 -13.25
N ASP A 194 -27.87 -0.55 -12.88
CA ASP A 194 -27.29 -1.51 -13.83
C ASP A 194 -28.33 -2.46 -14.41
N VAL A 195 -29.40 -2.73 -13.65
CA VAL A 195 -30.46 -3.66 -14.03
C VAL A 195 -31.70 -2.94 -14.60
N TYR A 196 -31.95 -1.69 -14.17
CA TYR A 196 -33.13 -0.88 -14.55
C TYR A 196 -32.74 0.49 -15.09
#